data_AF-A0A8X6KJ71-F1
#
_entry.id   AF-A0A8X6KJ71-F1
#
_cell.length_a   1.000
_cell.length_b   1.000
_cell.length_c   1.000
_cell.angle_alpha   90.00
_cell.angle_beta   90.00
_cell.angle_gamma   90.00
#
_symmetry.space_group_name_H-M   'P 1'
#
loop_
_entity.id
_entity.type
_entity.pdbx_description
1 polymer ?
#
loop_
_entity_poly.entity_id
_entity_poly.type
_entity_poly.pdbx_seq_one_letter_code
_entity_poly.pdbx_strand_id
1 'polypeptide(L)'
;MLARIWYIRPKGSRFCSNLGLPTSVQKGAAYIARKAVELDILPGRSPISVAAAAIYMASQASKHKKSQKEIADVVGVADLTIRQSYRLMLPRAWQLFPFNFKFFTPIKDLPLL
;
A
#
# COMPACT_ATOMS: atom_id res chain seq x y z
N MET A 1 7.26 22.92 1.25
CA MET A 1 8.38 22.41 0.42
C MET A 1 8.56 20.89 0.63
N LEU A 2 7.49 20.06 0.53
CA LEU A 2 7.56 18.61 0.81
C LEU A 2 6.97 17.72 -0.30
N ALA A 3 6.23 18.29 -1.25
CA ALA A 3 5.59 17.55 -2.34
C ALA A 3 6.54 17.18 -3.52
N ARG A 4 7.79 17.66 -3.51
CA ARG A 4 8.66 17.69 -4.70
C ARG A 4 9.69 16.55 -4.79
N ILE A 5 9.90 15.81 -3.70
CA ILE A 5 10.81 14.65 -3.67
C ILE A 5 10.12 13.37 -4.19
N TRP A 6 8.79 13.33 -4.15
CA TRP A 6 8.00 12.15 -4.48
C TRP A 6 7.75 11.94 -5.98
N TYR A 7 7.84 13.01 -6.78
CA TYR A 7 7.40 12.98 -8.18
C TYR A 7 8.42 12.32 -9.13
N ILE A 8 9.62 11.96 -8.67
CA ILE A 8 10.75 11.69 -9.58
C ILE A 8 11.22 10.23 -9.63
N ARG A 9 10.89 9.34 -8.69
CA ARG A 9 11.12 7.90 -8.89
C ARG A 9 10.08 7.04 -8.17
N PRO A 10 9.30 6.21 -8.89
CA PRO A 10 8.39 5.27 -8.27
C PRO A 10 9.21 4.13 -7.66
N LYS A 11 9.82 4.31 -6.47
CA LYS A 11 10.48 3.19 -5.78
C LYS A 11 9.51 2.04 -5.47
N GLY A 12 8.20 2.31 -5.44
CA GLY A 12 7.14 1.30 -5.36
C GLY A 12 7.17 0.25 -6.46
N SER A 13 7.66 0.57 -7.67
CA SER A 13 7.71 -0.40 -8.78
C SER A 13 8.70 -1.52 -8.51
N ARG A 14 9.80 -1.24 -7.78
CA ARG A 14 10.81 -2.26 -7.44
C ARG A 14 10.28 -3.23 -6.38
N PHE A 15 9.67 -2.72 -5.30
CA PHE A 15 9.15 -3.58 -4.23
C PHE A 15 8.06 -4.53 -4.74
N CYS A 16 7.12 -4.02 -5.54
CA CYS A 16 6.04 -4.86 -6.08
C CYS A 16 6.57 -5.90 -7.09
N SER A 17 7.60 -5.55 -7.87
CA SER A 17 8.23 -6.49 -8.80
C SER A 17 8.99 -7.59 -8.07
N ASN A 18 9.71 -7.26 -6.99
CA ASN A 18 10.39 -8.23 -6.13
C ASN A 18 9.40 -9.17 -5.40
N LEU A 19 8.17 -8.72 -5.16
CA LEU A 19 7.09 -9.52 -4.58
C LEU A 19 6.36 -10.39 -5.62
N GLY A 20 6.70 -10.29 -6.91
CA GLY A 20 6.00 -11.01 -7.98
C GLY A 20 4.54 -10.57 -8.16
N LEU A 21 4.20 -9.33 -7.78
CA LEU A 21 2.83 -8.82 -7.91
C LEU A 21 2.57 -8.37 -9.36
N PRO A 22 1.38 -8.67 -9.91
CA PRO A 22 1.03 -8.25 -11.26
C PRO A 22 0.90 -6.73 -11.35
N THR A 23 1.15 -6.19 -12.55
CA THR A 23 1.12 -4.74 -12.84
C THR A 23 -0.14 -4.03 -12.35
N SER A 24 -1.30 -4.70 -12.37
CA SER A 24 -2.56 -4.17 -11.84
C SER A 24 -2.49 -3.88 -10.34
N VAL A 25 -1.93 -4.79 -9.55
CA VAL A 25 -1.74 -4.63 -8.10
C VAL A 25 -0.67 -3.58 -7.82
N GLN A 26 0.41 -3.53 -8.62
CA GLN A 26 1.44 -2.49 -8.45
C GLN A 26 0.87 -1.08 -8.67
N LYS A 27 0.06 -0.91 -9.72
CA LYS A 27 -0.63 0.35 -10.02
C LYS A 27 -1.63 0.70 -8.91
N GLY A 28 -2.38 -0.29 -8.42
CA GLY A 28 -3.29 -0.11 -7.28
C GLY A 28 -2.57 0.36 -6.02
N ALA A 29 -1.47 -0.30 -5.65
CA ALA A 29 -0.65 0.07 -4.50
C ALA A 29 -0.07 1.50 -4.62
N ALA A 30 0.45 1.86 -5.80
CA ALA A 30 0.97 3.20 -6.06
C ALA A 30 -0.14 4.27 -5.94
N TYR A 31 -1.35 3.97 -6.43
CA TYR A 31 -2.49 4.87 -6.31
C TYR A 31 -2.95 5.03 -4.85
N ILE A 32 -3.06 3.92 -4.10
CA ILE A 32 -3.41 3.92 -2.67
C ILE A 32 -2.39 4.74 -1.87
N ALA A 33 -1.09 4.53 -2.10
CA ALA A 33 -0.04 5.29 -1.43
C ALA A 33 -0.15 6.79 -1.71
N ARG A 34 -0.36 7.17 -2.98
CA ARG A 34 -0.57 8.56 -3.37
C ARG A 34 -1.81 9.16 -2.68
N LYS A 35 -2.95 8.46 -2.74
CA LYS A 35 -4.19 8.92 -2.11
C LYS A 35 -4.09 9.05 -0.60
N ALA A 36 -3.38 8.14 0.06
CA ALA A 36 -3.18 8.21 1.50
C ALA A 36 -2.37 9.45 1.93
N VAL A 37 -1.41 9.88 1.10
CA VAL A 37 -0.66 11.13 1.31
C VAL A 37 -1.52 12.35 0.99
N GLU A 38 -2.27 12.34 -0.12
CA GLU A 38 -3.18 13.44 -0.49
C GLU A 38 -4.26 13.70 0.59
N LEU A 39 -4.75 12.64 1.23
CA LEU A 39 -5.78 12.70 2.27
C LEU A 39 -5.22 12.80 3.69
N ASP A 40 -3.90 12.96 3.82
CA ASP A 40 -3.16 13.05 5.09
C ASP A 40 -3.55 11.97 6.12
N ILE A 41 -3.67 10.72 5.67
CA ILE A 41 -4.11 9.60 6.53
C ILE A 41 -2.99 9.14 7.47
N LEU A 42 -1.74 9.32 7.05
CA LEU A 42 -0.54 8.82 7.74
C LEU A 42 0.41 9.97 8.08
N PRO A 43 -0.02 10.94 8.91
CA PRO A 43 0.82 12.09 9.25
C PRO A 43 2.09 11.62 9.96
N GLY A 44 3.23 12.18 9.56
CA GLY A 44 4.55 11.87 10.14
C GLY A 44 5.10 10.47 9.86
N ARG A 45 4.43 9.63 9.06
CA ARG A 45 4.97 8.31 8.67
C ARG A 45 5.93 8.42 7.51
N SER A 46 6.95 7.55 7.52
CA SER A 46 7.95 7.54 6.46
C SER A 46 7.31 7.16 5.11
N PRO A 47 7.81 7.72 4.01
CA PRO A 47 7.46 7.31 2.65
C PRO A 47 7.40 5.80 2.42
N ILE A 48 8.36 5.09 3.00
CA ILE A 48 8.57 3.66 2.83
C ILE A 48 7.48 2.89 3.60
N SER A 49 7.12 3.35 4.80
CA SER A 49 6.03 2.78 5.59
C SER A 49 4.67 2.91 4.89
N VAL A 50 4.41 4.08 4.28
CA VAL A 50 3.19 4.32 3.48
C VAL A 50 3.14 3.35 2.29
N ALA A 51 4.25 3.21 1.57
CA ALA A 51 4.34 2.29 0.44
C ALA A 51 4.11 0.83 0.86
N ALA A 52 4.73 0.38 1.95
CA ALA A 52 4.57 -0.99 2.46
C ALA A 52 3.10 -1.30 2.82
N ALA A 53 2.43 -0.37 3.51
CA ALA A 53 1.02 -0.50 3.88
C ALA A 53 0.10 -0.51 2.66
N ALA A 54 0.37 0.35 1.67
CA ALA A 54 -0.39 0.40 0.42
C ALA A 54 -0.22 -0.89 -0.41
N ILE A 55 1.00 -1.45 -0.46
CA ILE A 55 1.28 -2.74 -1.10
C ILE A 55 0.50 -3.86 -0.40
N TYR A 56 0.54 -3.89 0.94
CA TYR A 56 -0.21 -4.87 1.72
C TYR A 56 -1.71 -4.76 1.44
N MET A 57 -2.27 -3.56 1.50
CA MET A 57 -3.70 -3.33 1.22
C MET A 57 -4.10 -3.76 -0.20
N ALA A 58 -3.35 -3.36 -1.22
CA ALA A 58 -3.62 -3.75 -2.61
C ALA A 58 -3.51 -5.26 -2.82
N SER A 59 -2.51 -5.88 -2.18
CA SER A 59 -2.28 -7.31 -2.25
C SER A 59 -3.42 -8.10 -1.60
N GLN A 60 -3.89 -7.69 -0.42
CA GLN A 60 -5.02 -8.33 0.28
C GLN A 60 -6.35 -8.21 -0.48
N ALA A 61 -6.55 -7.10 -1.20
CA ALA A 61 -7.71 -6.91 -2.08
C ALA A 61 -7.63 -7.72 -3.38
N SER A 62 -6.47 -8.31 -3.69
CA SER A 62 -6.21 -9.06 -4.92
C SER A 62 -6.13 -10.57 -4.67
N LYS A 63 -6.04 -11.36 -5.75
CA LYS A 63 -5.76 -12.80 -5.67
C LYS A 63 -4.33 -13.10 -5.19
N HIS A 64 -3.42 -12.12 -5.30
CA HIS A 64 -2.00 -12.28 -4.97
C HIS A 64 -1.70 -11.73 -3.58
N LYS A 65 -2.21 -12.42 -2.55
CA LYS A 65 -2.04 -12.03 -1.14
C LYS A 65 -0.59 -12.23 -0.70
N LYS A 66 -0.06 -11.23 0.01
CA LYS A 66 1.27 -11.20 0.59
C LYS A 66 1.17 -10.91 2.08
N SER A 67 1.94 -11.66 2.84
CA SER A 67 2.06 -11.48 4.29
C SER A 67 2.79 -10.17 4.62
N GLN A 68 2.58 -9.67 5.85
CA GLN A 68 3.35 -8.53 6.36
C GLN A 68 4.86 -8.82 6.29
N LYS A 69 5.27 -10.05 6.64
CA LYS A 69 6.66 -10.49 6.66
C LYS A 69 7.31 -10.45 5.28
N GLU A 70 6.66 -11.02 4.27
CA GLU A 70 7.17 -10.96 2.88
C GLU A 70 7.39 -9.52 2.41
N ILE A 71 6.47 -8.61 2.76
CA ILE A 71 6.57 -7.20 2.37
C ILE A 71 7.64 -6.49 3.21
N ALA A 72 7.72 -6.78 4.50
CA ALA A 72 8.71 -6.24 5.43
C ALA A 72 10.14 -6.58 4.97
N ASP A 73 10.37 -7.85 4.61
CA ASP A 73 11.66 -8.35 4.13
C ASP A 73 12.10 -7.65 2.82
N VAL A 74 11.16 -7.42 1.90
CA VAL A 74 11.44 -6.77 0.60
C VAL A 74 11.60 -5.26 0.72
N VAL A 75 10.80 -4.62 1.57
CA VAL A 75 10.75 -3.15 1.70
C VAL A 75 11.78 -2.63 2.72
N GLY A 76 12.21 -3.48 3.66
CA GLY A 76 13.15 -3.12 4.72
C GLY A 76 12.49 -2.33 5.87
N VAL A 77 11.25 -2.70 6.25
CA VAL A 77 10.53 -2.10 7.38
C VAL A 77 10.01 -3.18 8.32
N ALA A 78 9.78 -2.85 9.60
CA ALA A 78 9.23 -3.82 10.54
C ALA A 78 7.77 -4.18 10.22
N ASP A 79 7.38 -5.44 10.44
CA ASP A 79 5.99 -5.91 10.30
C ASP A 79 4.99 -5.03 11.05
N LEU A 80 5.35 -4.64 12.27
CA LEU A 80 4.53 -3.77 13.11
C LEU A 80 4.26 -2.42 12.46
N THR A 81 5.22 -1.87 11.71
CA THR A 81 5.06 -0.61 10.99
C THR A 81 4.03 -0.74 9.86
N ILE A 82 4.04 -1.87 9.15
CA ILE A 82 3.04 -2.19 8.11
C ILE A 82 1.66 -2.30 8.75
N ARG A 83 1.55 -3.07 9.85
CA ARG A 83 0.29 -3.27 10.57
C ARG A 83 -0.32 -1.95 11.06
N GLN A 84 0.47 -1.13 11.75
CA GLN A 84 0.00 0.15 12.27
C GLN A 84 -0.47 1.09 11.15
N SER A 85 0.30 1.20 10.08
CA SER A 85 -0.03 2.06 8.95
C SER A 85 -1.27 1.55 8.21
N TYR A 86 -1.41 0.23 8.04
CA TYR A 86 -2.58 -0.38 7.44
C TYR A 86 -3.86 -0.14 8.26
N ARG A 87 -3.80 -0.28 9.60
CA ARG A 87 -4.93 0.02 10.49
C ARG A 87 -5.45 1.45 10.34
N LEU A 88 -4.55 2.41 10.09
CA LEU A 88 -4.94 3.80 9.86
C LEU A 88 -5.58 4.00 8.47
N MET A 89 -5.13 3.25 7.45
CA MET A 89 -5.70 3.31 6.11
C MET A 89 -7.06 2.61 5.99
N LEU A 90 -7.29 1.52 6.73
CA LEU A 90 -8.44 0.64 6.56
C LEU A 90 -9.81 1.34 6.65
N PRO A 91 -10.09 2.23 7.62
CA PRO A 91 -11.37 2.96 7.69
C PRO A 91 -11.68 3.82 6.46
N ARG A 92 -10.62 4.23 5.73
CA ARG A 92 -10.71 5.05 4.52
C ARG A 92 -10.41 4.27 3.26
N ALA A 93 -10.34 2.93 3.32
CA ALA A 93 -9.96 2.09 2.18
C ALA A 93 -10.80 2.37 0.92
N TRP A 94 -12.10 2.64 1.09
CA TRP A 94 -13.00 3.00 -0.02
C TRP A 94 -12.60 4.27 -0.79
N GLN A 95 -11.89 5.21 -0.17
CA GLN A 95 -11.36 6.42 -0.82
C GLN A 95 -10.00 6.20 -1.48
N LEU A 96 -9.31 5.13 -1.08
CA LEU A 96 -7.92 4.88 -1.45
C LEU A 96 -7.77 4.04 -2.71
N PHE A 97 -8.72 3.14 -2.99
CA PHE A 97 -8.65 2.31 -4.19
C PHE A 97 -9.03 3.11 -5.45
N PRO A 98 -8.40 2.81 -6.60
CA PRO A 98 -8.82 3.39 -7.87
C PRO A 98 -10.17 2.77 -8.31
N PHE A 99 -11.00 3.54 -8.99
CA PHE A 99 -12.35 3.13 -9.42
C PHE A 99 -12.36 1.87 -10.30
N ASN A 100 -11.27 1.61 -11.02
CA ASN A 100 -11.10 0.47 -11.93
C ASN A 100 -10.33 -0.70 -11.29
N PHE A 101 -10.14 -0.70 -9.97
CA PHE A 101 -9.46 -1.81 -9.29
C PHE A 101 -10.31 -3.08 -9.34
N LYS A 102 -9.73 -4.19 -9.81
CA LYS A 102 -10.39 -5.50 -9.80
C LYS A 102 -10.22 -6.15 -8.43
N PHE A 103 -11.24 -6.03 -7.59
CA PHE A 103 -11.27 -6.67 -6.28
C PHE A 103 -11.50 -8.18 -6.41
N PHE A 104 -10.61 -8.96 -5.81
CA PHE A 104 -10.83 -10.38 -5.54
C PHE A 104 -11.41 -10.57 -4.13
N THR A 105 -10.95 -9.76 -3.18
CA THR A 105 -11.54 -9.65 -1.84
C THR A 105 -12.13 -8.26 -1.71
N PRO A 106 -13.45 -8.12 -1.47
CA PRO A 106 -14.08 -6.81 -1.34
C PRO A 106 -13.59 -6.12 -0.06
N ILE A 107 -13.71 -4.78 -0.02
CA ILE A 107 -13.15 -3.95 1.06
C ILE A 107 -13.65 -4.37 2.45
N LYS A 108 -14.92 -4.79 2.55
CA LYS A 108 -15.54 -5.27 3.80
C LYS A 108 -14.89 -6.53 4.38
N ASP A 109 -14.25 -7.34 3.53
CA ASP A 109 -13.65 -8.62 3.89
C ASP A 109 -12.12 -8.51 3.97
N LEU A 110 -11.58 -7.29 3.96
CA LEU A 110 -10.15 -7.07 4.17
C LEU A 110 -9.77 -7.41 5.61
N PRO A 111 -8.55 -7.94 5.85
CA PRO A 111 -8.14 -8.39 7.18
C PRO A 111 -8.23 -7.28 8.21
N LEU A 112 -8.91 -7.54 9.33
CA LEU A 112 -8.86 -6.73 10.54
C LEU A 112 -7.64 -7.20 11.35
N LEU A 113 -6.49 -6.55 11.12
CA LEU A 113 -5.24 -6.88 11.80
C LEU A 113 -5.16 -6.33 13.22
#